data_AF-A0A7L3PYI6-F1
#
_entry.id   AF-A0A7L3PYI6-F1
#
_cell.length_a   1.000
_cell.length_b   1.000
_cell.length_c   1.000
_cell.angle_alpha   90.00
_cell.angle_beta   90.00
_cell.angle_gamma   90.00
#
_symmetry.space_group_name_H-M   'P 1'
#
loop_
_entity.id
_entity.type
_entity.pdbx_description
1 polymer ?
#
loop_
_entity_poly.entity_id
_entity_poly.type
_entity_poly.pdbx_seq_one_letter_code
_entity_poly.pdbx_strand_id
1 'polypeptide(L)'
;DKEKKKKESILDLSKYIDKTIRVKFQGGREASGVLKGFDPLLNLVLDGTIEYMRDPDDQFKLTEDTRQLGLVVCRGTSVVLICPQDGMEAIPNPFIQQQDG
;
A
#
# COMPACT_ATOMS: atom_id res chain seq x y z
N ASP A 1 31.80 -1.74 -24.98
CA ASP A 1 30.64 -1.23 -24.24
C ASP A 1 30.54 -1.84 -22.86
N LYS A 2 30.60 -1.04 -21.80
CA LYS A 2 30.28 -1.51 -20.44
C LYS A 2 28.76 -1.48 -20.31
N GLU A 3 28.12 -2.64 -20.31
CA GLU A 3 26.72 -2.79 -19.89
C GLU A 3 26.52 -2.03 -18.57
N LYS A 4 25.73 -0.97 -18.60
CA LYS A 4 25.29 -0.30 -17.37
C LYS A 4 24.46 -1.32 -16.60
N LYS A 5 25.00 -1.82 -15.49
CA LYS A 5 24.24 -2.65 -14.54
C LYS A 5 22.91 -1.96 -14.26
N LYS A 6 21.79 -2.64 -14.54
CA LYS A 6 20.46 -2.16 -14.15
C LYS A 6 20.49 -1.90 -12.64
N LYS A 7 20.02 -0.73 -12.22
CA LYS A 7 19.75 -0.48 -10.80
C LYS A 7 18.58 -1.37 -10.43
N GLU A 8 18.88 -2.50 -9.80
CA GLU A 8 17.85 -3.38 -9.27
C GLU A 8 17.18 -2.70 -8.08
N SER A 9 15.86 -2.76 -8.03
CA SER A 9 15.09 -2.33 -6.86
C SER A 9 15.44 -3.25 -5.69
N ILE A 10 15.63 -2.70 -4.49
CA ILE A 10 15.82 -3.48 -3.27
C ILE A 10 14.57 -4.31 -2.90
N LEU A 11 13.42 -3.94 -3.47
CA LEU A 11 12.12 -4.55 -3.21
C LEU A 11 11.76 -5.45 -4.38
N ASP A 12 11.69 -6.77 -4.12
CA ASP A 12 11.19 -7.75 -5.07
C ASP A 12 9.67 -7.91 -4.92
N LEU A 13 8.93 -7.17 -5.76
CA LEU A 13 7.47 -7.22 -5.79
C LEU A 13 6.91 -8.50 -6.42
N SER A 14 7.74 -9.29 -7.11
CA SER A 14 7.31 -10.55 -7.75
C SER A 14 6.74 -11.53 -6.72
N LYS A 15 7.23 -11.48 -5.48
CA LYS A 15 6.76 -12.29 -4.33
C LYS A 15 5.33 -12.01 -3.90
N TYR A 16 4.79 -10.87 -4.34
CA TYR A 16 3.45 -10.38 -4.00
C TYR A 16 2.49 -10.39 -5.19
N ILE A 17 2.91 -10.88 -6.37
CA ILE A 17 1.99 -11.09 -7.50
C ILE A 17 0.86 -12.01 -7.07
N ASP A 18 -0.36 -11.67 -7.49
CA ASP A 18 -1.62 -12.32 -7.15
C ASP A 18 -1.95 -12.36 -5.66
N LYS A 19 -1.27 -11.55 -4.84
CA LYS A 19 -1.61 -11.32 -3.43
C LYS A 19 -2.17 -9.93 -3.23
N THR A 20 -3.04 -9.80 -2.24
CA THR A 20 -3.52 -8.49 -1.81
C THR A 20 -2.42 -7.75 -1.08
N ILE A 21 -2.14 -6.54 -1.55
CA ILE A 21 -1.23 -5.60 -0.92
C ILE A 21 -1.99 -4.33 -0.55
N ARG A 22 -1.48 -3.62 0.46
CA ARG A 22 -1.94 -2.30 0.85
C ARG A 22 -0.88 -1.27 0.49
N VAL A 23 -1.31 -0.17 -0.10
CA VAL A 23 -0.45 0.87 -0.68
C VAL A 23 -0.88 2.21 -0.12
N LYS A 24 0.08 2.97 0.42
CA LYS A 24 -0.11 4.36 0.79
C LYS A 24 0.55 5.27 -0.23
N PHE A 25 -0.12 6.39 -0.49
CA PHE A 25 0.34 7.41 -1.41
C PHE A 25 0.71 8.70 -0.67
N GLN A 26 1.59 9.49 -1.30
CA GLN A 26 1.85 10.86 -0.89
C GLN A 26 0.53 11.63 -0.82
N GLY A 27 0.37 12.44 0.23
CA GLY A 27 -0.89 13.11 0.53
C GLY A 27 -1.92 12.21 1.21
N GLY A 28 -1.52 11.01 1.63
CA GLY A 28 -2.16 10.13 2.62
C GLY A 28 -3.26 9.19 2.11
N ARG A 29 -3.53 9.15 0.79
CA ARG A 29 -4.49 8.16 0.25
C ARG A 29 -4.00 6.75 0.53
N GLU A 30 -4.93 5.85 0.78
CA GLU A 30 -4.63 4.45 1.07
C GLU A 30 -5.55 3.55 0.26
N ALA A 31 -4.99 2.53 -0.38
CA ALA A 31 -5.74 1.57 -1.16
C ALA A 31 -5.20 0.15 -0.97
N SER A 32 -6.09 -0.84 -1.10
CA SER A 32 -5.73 -2.25 -1.14
C SER A 32 -6.24 -2.87 -2.43
N GLY A 33 -5.49 -3.84 -2.97
CA GLY A 33 -5.89 -4.58 -4.16
C GLY A 33 -4.93 -5.72 -4.46
N VAL A 34 -5.33 -6.61 -5.36
CA VAL A 34 -4.49 -7.74 -5.79
C VAL A 34 -3.43 -7.24 -6.76
N LEU A 35 -2.15 -7.43 -6.45
CA LEU A 35 -1.07 -7.01 -7.34
C LEU A 35 -1.03 -7.89 -8.60
N LYS A 36 -1.33 -7.30 -9.76
CA LYS A 36 -1.30 -7.99 -11.06
C LYS A 36 -0.05 -7.72 -11.88
N GLY A 37 0.67 -6.64 -11.57
CA GLY A 37 1.89 -6.28 -12.27
C GLY A 37 2.53 -5.04 -11.68
N PHE A 38 3.80 -4.86 -12.00
CA PHE A 38 4.56 -3.69 -11.62
C PHE A 38 5.71 -3.44 -12.61
N ASP A 39 6.31 -2.25 -12.54
CA ASP A 39 7.49 -1.90 -13.31
C ASP A 39 8.64 -1.39 -12.41
N PRO A 40 9.85 -1.13 -12.97
CA PRO A 40 10.98 -0.63 -12.19
C PRO A 40 10.79 0.76 -11.56
N LEU A 41 9.78 1.53 -11.98
CA LEU A 41 9.43 2.82 -11.39
C LEU A 41 8.39 2.69 -10.28
N LEU A 42 8.03 1.44 -9.92
CA LEU A 42 6.99 1.11 -8.94
C LEU A 42 5.60 1.59 -9.35
N ASN A 43 5.33 1.73 -10.66
CA ASN A 43 3.95 1.77 -11.10
C ASN A 43 3.33 0.39 -10.84
N LEU A 44 2.12 0.34 -10.29
CA LEU A 44 1.46 -0.90 -9.90
C LEU A 44 0.17 -1.06 -10.68
N VAL A 45 -0.16 -2.30 -11.04
CA VAL A 45 -1.49 -2.68 -11.52
C VAL A 45 -2.17 -3.43 -10.40
N LEU A 46 -3.27 -2.89 -9.89
CA LEU A 46 -4.05 -3.49 -8.82
C LEU A 46 -5.45 -3.85 -9.33
N ASP A 47 -5.88 -5.08 -9.06
CA ASP A 47 -7.22 -5.57 -9.38
C ASP A 47 -8.08 -5.66 -8.12
N GLY A 48 -9.40 -5.49 -8.28
CA GLY A 48 -10.35 -5.45 -7.16
C GLY A 48 -10.04 -4.36 -6.13
N THR A 49 -9.57 -3.19 -6.59
CA THR A 49 -9.00 -2.16 -5.71
C THR A 49 -10.06 -1.47 -4.88
N ILE A 50 -9.79 -1.36 -3.57
CA ILE A 50 -10.56 -0.62 -2.58
C ILE A 50 -9.72 0.57 -2.12
N GLU A 51 -10.24 1.80 -2.21
CA GLU A 51 -9.66 2.93 -1.48
C GLU A 51 -10.36 3.10 -0.13
N TYR A 52 -9.57 3.38 0.90
CA TYR A 52 -10.03 3.79 2.23
C TYR A 52 -10.18 5.31 2.26
N MET A 53 -11.40 5.77 2.55
CA MET A 53 -11.70 7.20 2.63
C MET A 53 -11.09 7.78 3.90
N ARG A 54 -10.95 9.10 3.92
CA ARG A 54 -10.27 9.84 4.99
C ARG A 54 -11.15 10.94 5.52
N ASP A 55 -10.90 11.27 6.78
CA ASP A 55 -11.58 12.36 7.45
C ASP A 55 -11.24 13.67 6.72
N PRO A 56 -12.24 14.47 6.27
CA PRO A 56 -12.00 15.74 5.60
C PRO A 56 -11.19 16.72 6.45
N ASP A 57 -11.31 16.61 7.77
CA ASP A 57 -10.69 17.51 8.74
C ASP A 57 -9.33 16.96 9.24
N ASP A 58 -9.07 15.65 9.07
CA ASP A 58 -7.80 15.00 9.44
C ASP A 58 -7.33 13.98 8.37
N GLN A 59 -6.35 14.39 7.56
CA GLN A 59 -5.80 13.59 6.47
C GLN A 59 -5.05 12.33 6.90
N PHE A 60 -4.76 12.17 8.19
CA PHE A 60 -4.09 10.99 8.75
C PHE A 60 -5.07 9.98 9.34
N LYS A 61 -6.35 10.36 9.47
CA LYS A 61 -7.39 9.51 10.01
C LYS A 61 -8.21 8.87 8.88
N LEU A 62 -8.17 7.55 8.82
CA LEU A 62 -9.09 6.78 7.97
C LEU A 62 -10.50 6.82 8.56
N THR A 63 -11.48 6.91 7.69
CA THR A 63 -12.89 6.65 8.03
C THR A 63 -13.20 5.18 7.82
N GLU A 64 -14.37 4.72 8.26
CA GLU A 64 -14.87 3.38 7.93
C GLU A 64 -15.33 3.27 6.46
N ASP A 65 -15.57 4.41 5.81
CA ASP A 65 -15.99 4.45 4.41
C ASP A 65 -14.90 3.95 3.46
N THR A 66 -15.31 3.15 2.50
CA THR A 66 -14.47 2.65 1.41
C THR A 66 -15.12 2.87 0.07
N ARG A 67 -14.31 2.97 -0.98
CA ARG A 67 -14.80 3.03 -2.37
C ARG A 67 -14.16 1.95 -3.23
N GLN A 68 -14.99 1.30 -4.05
CA GLN A 68 -14.54 0.33 -5.03
C GLN A 68 -14.05 1.04 -6.30
N LEU A 69 -12.89 0.64 -6.79
CA LEU A 69 -12.26 1.20 -7.99
C LEU A 69 -12.04 0.15 -9.09
N GLY A 70 -12.08 -1.14 -8.76
CA GLY A 70 -11.83 -2.22 -9.72
C GLY A 70 -10.36 -2.29 -10.14
N LEU A 71 -10.11 -2.37 -11.45
CA LEU A 71 -8.76 -2.44 -12.00
C LEU A 71 -8.17 -1.03 -12.12
N VAL A 72 -7.04 -0.77 -11.46
CA VAL A 72 -6.38 0.54 -11.47
C VAL A 72 -4.89 0.44 -11.77
N VAL A 73 -4.34 1.55 -12.25
CA VAL A 73 -2.89 1.76 -12.31
C VAL A 73 -2.51 2.81 -11.26
N CYS A 74 -1.62 2.41 -10.35
CA CYS A 74 -1.04 3.28 -9.33
C CYS A 74 0.25 3.90 -9.86
N ARG A 75 0.40 5.22 -9.74
CA ARG A 75 1.60 5.94 -10.19
C ARG A 75 2.72 5.84 -9.15
N GLY A 76 3.82 5.20 -9.52
CA GLY A 76 4.93 4.88 -8.61
C GLY A 76 5.60 6.10 -7.97
N THR A 77 5.62 7.24 -8.65
CA THR A 77 6.15 8.50 -8.10
C THR A 77 5.40 9.01 -6.87
N SER A 78 4.17 8.55 -6.66
CA SER A 78 3.34 8.94 -5.53
C SER A 78 3.25 7.84 -4.47
N VAL A 79 3.83 6.66 -4.69
CA VAL A 79 3.81 5.56 -3.72
C VAL A 79 4.81 5.87 -2.60
N VAL A 80 4.36 5.78 -1.34
CA VAL A 80 5.22 5.99 -0.16
C VAL A 80 5.43 4.71 0.65
N LEU A 81 4.46 3.77 0.62
CA LEU A 81 4.56 2.50 1.34
C LEU A 81 3.79 1.42 0.58
N ILE A 82 4.35 0.22 0.56
CA ILE A 82 3.72 -1.01 0.10
C ILE A 82 3.89 -2.05 1.21
N CYS A 83 2.79 -2.65 1.66
CA CYS A 83 2.85 -3.76 2.62
C CYS A 83 1.95 -4.92 2.17
N PRO A 84 2.34 -6.18 2.44
CA PRO A 84 1.41 -7.29 2.30
C PRO A 84 0.23 -7.07 3.24
N GLN A 85 -0.98 -7.43 2.79
CA GLN A 85 -2.14 -7.41 3.67
C GLN A 85 -2.17 -8.62 4.61
N ASP A 86 -1.56 -9.72 4.20
CA ASP A 86 -1.41 -10.91 5.04
C ASP A 86 -0.53 -10.63 6.26
N GLY A 87 -1.02 -10.98 7.45
CA GLY A 87 -0.39 -10.67 8.74
C GLY A 87 -0.55 -9.22 9.22
N MET A 88 -1.29 -8.36 8.51
CA MET A 88 -1.58 -6.99 8.96
C MET A 88 -2.80 -6.99 9.89
N GLU A 89 -2.63 -6.52 11.12
CA GLU A 89 -3.71 -6.34 12.09
C GLU A 89 -3.62 -4.98 12.77
N ALA A 90 -4.77 -4.34 13.01
CA ALA A 90 -4.83 -3.14 13.83
C ALA A 90 -4.72 -3.55 15.30
N ILE A 91 -3.68 -3.08 15.97
CA ILE A 91 -3.44 -3.36 17.39
C ILE A 91 -3.78 -2.14 18.25
N PRO A 92 -4.21 -2.33 19.51
CA PRO A 92 -4.26 -1.23 20.47
C PRO A 92 -2.84 -0.67 20.68
N ASN A 93 -2.77 0.57 21.17
CA ASN A 93 -1.48 1.19 21.48
C ASN A 93 -0.68 0.31 22.47
N PRO A 94 0.47 -0.26 22.05
CA PRO A 94 1.21 -1.25 22.85
C PRO A 94 1.95 -0.62 24.04
N PHE A 95 1.93 0.70 24.18
CA PHE A 95 2.59 1.44 25.26
C PHE A 95 1.64 1.88 26.37
N ILE A 96 0.34 1.58 26.26
CA ILE A 96 -0.58 1.74 27.39
C ILE A 96 -0.21 0.64 28.38
N GLN A 97 0.51 0.99 29.45
CA GLN A 97 0.76 0.07 30.57
C GLN A 97 -0.60 -0.47 31.02
N GLN A 98 -0.75 -1.79 31.02
CA GLN A 98 -1.85 -2.43 31.73
C GLN A 98 -1.74 -1.97 33.17
N GLN A 99 -2.60 -1.05 33.60
CA GLN A 99 -2.77 -0.76 35.02
C GLN A 99 -3.34 -2.04 35.62
N ASP A 100 -2.46 -2.88 36.16
CA ASP A 100 -2.83 -3.97 37.04
C ASP A 100 -3.70 -3.39 38.15
N GLY A 101 -4.92 -3.92 38.26
CA GLY A 101 -5.90 -3.55 39.29
C GLY A 101 -5.52 -4.07 40.67
#